data_AF-A0A101IPH8-F1
#
_entry.id   AF-A0A101IPH8-F1
#
_cell.length_a   1.000
_cell.length_b   1.000
_cell.length_c   1.000
_cell.angle_alpha   90.00
_cell.angle_beta   90.00
_cell.angle_gamma   90.00
#
_symmetry.space_group_name_H-M   'P 1'
#
loop_
_entity.id
_entity.type
_entity.pdbx_description
1 polymer ?
#
loop_
_entity_poly.entity_id
_entity_poly.type
_entity_poly.pdbx_seq_one_letter_code
_entity_poly.pdbx_strand_id
1 'polypeptide(L)'
;MKRWTIYRKIKGYDNYEVSIHGDVRNRKFKKLKRTCYDKDGYLIVGLHKKGVKKIYKVHRLVGQAFIDNKKHLPQINHKDEVKDNNHISNLEWCTHAYNSAYGTVIERKKATWQRKRELARAGM
;
A
#
# COMPACT_ATOMS: atom_id res chain seq x y z
N MET A 1 23.11 3.32 -2.99
CA MET A 1 22.16 2.91 -1.92
C MET A 1 22.42 3.79 -0.71
N LYS A 2 21.39 4.43 -0.13
CA LYS A 2 21.57 5.18 1.12
C LYS A 2 21.96 4.18 2.22
N ARG A 3 22.96 4.52 3.05
CA ARG A 3 23.61 3.67 4.06
C ARG A 3 22.68 3.10 5.17
N TRP A 4 21.37 3.33 5.10
CA TRP A 4 20.41 3.08 6.18
C TRP A 4 19.09 2.41 5.75
N THR A 5 19.08 1.64 4.65
CA THR A 5 17.88 0.91 4.22
C THR A 5 17.80 -0.47 4.86
N ILE A 6 16.83 -0.65 5.77
CA ILE A 6 16.55 -1.94 6.41
C ILE A 6 15.55 -2.73 5.56
N TYR A 7 15.82 -4.03 5.39
CA TYR A 7 14.92 -4.98 4.74
C TYR A 7 14.42 -6.04 5.73
N ARG A 8 13.17 -6.46 5.58
CA ARG A 8 12.57 -7.59 6.33
C ARG A 8 11.92 -8.58 5.37
N LYS A 9 11.98 -9.86 5.75
CA LYS A 9 11.35 -10.96 4.98
C LYS A 9 9.84 -10.74 4.88
N ILE A 10 9.27 -11.06 3.73
CA ILE A 10 7.82 -11.06 3.56
C ILE A 10 7.27 -12.39 4.08
N LYS A 11 6.36 -12.35 5.06
CA LYS A 11 5.78 -13.55 5.67
C LYS A 11 5.14 -14.45 4.61
N GLY A 12 5.53 -15.73 4.60
CA GLY A 12 5.05 -16.70 3.64
C GLY A 12 5.74 -16.66 2.26
N TYR A 13 6.70 -15.76 2.05
CA TYR A 13 7.44 -15.56 0.80
C TYR A 13 8.94 -15.46 1.08
N ASP A 14 9.57 -16.57 1.49
CA ASP A 14 10.95 -16.57 2.01
C ASP A 14 12.00 -16.02 1.05
N ASN A 15 11.74 -16.11 -0.26
CA ASN A 15 12.62 -15.60 -1.30
C ASN A 15 12.55 -14.08 -1.50
N TYR A 16 11.69 -13.37 -0.77
CA TYR A 16 11.45 -11.94 -0.95
C TYR A 16 11.56 -11.19 0.38
N GLU A 17 12.02 -9.96 0.26
CA GLU A 17 12.09 -9.00 1.35
C GLU A 17 11.61 -7.63 0.87
N VAL A 18 11.12 -6.83 1.81
CA VAL A 18 10.63 -5.47 1.60
C VAL A 18 11.42 -4.49 2.47
N SER A 19 11.75 -3.32 1.91
CA SER A 19 12.45 -2.25 2.63
C SER A 19 11.51 -1.37 3.44
N ILE A 20 12.07 -0.57 4.36
CA ILE A 20 11.32 0.49 5.05
C ILE A 20 10.76 1.58 4.10
N HIS A 21 11.25 1.66 2.85
CA HIS A 21 10.78 2.62 1.84
C HIS A 21 9.75 1.99 0.86
N GLY A 22 9.48 0.69 0.96
CA GLY A 22 8.59 -0.02 0.04
C GLY A 22 9.28 -0.71 -1.13
N ASP A 23 10.61 -0.77 -1.16
CA ASP A 23 11.33 -1.54 -2.19
C ASP A 23 11.17 -3.04 -1.94
N VAL A 24 10.63 -3.76 -2.91
CA VAL A 24 10.49 -5.22 -2.83
C VAL A 24 11.56 -5.86 -3.70
N ARG A 25 12.29 -6.84 -3.17
CA ARG A 25 13.36 -7.51 -3.93
C ARG A 25 13.40 -9.00 -3.68
N ASN A 26 14.00 -9.72 -4.63
CA ASN A 26 14.42 -11.09 -4.40
C ASN A 26 15.61 -11.09 -3.40
N ARG A 27 15.52 -11.91 -2.35
CA ARG A 27 16.51 -11.97 -1.27
C ARG A 27 17.83 -12.59 -1.71
N LYS A 28 17.81 -13.61 -2.59
CA LYS A 28 18.98 -14.36 -3.06
C LYS A 28 19.81 -13.51 -4.02
N PHE A 29 19.18 -12.93 -5.03
CA PHE A 29 19.86 -12.19 -6.09
C PHE A 29 19.89 -10.67 -5.86
N LYS A 30 19.27 -10.18 -4.78
CA LYS A 30 19.11 -8.75 -4.46
C LYS A 30 18.47 -7.90 -5.57
N LYS A 31 17.81 -8.54 -6.54
CA LYS A 31 17.14 -7.91 -7.68
C LYS A 31 15.80 -7.31 -7.26
N LEU A 32 15.63 -6.01 -7.49
CA LEU A 32 14.36 -5.30 -7.27
C LEU A 32 13.24 -5.91 -8.14
N LYS A 33 12.05 -5.97 -7.57
CA LYS A 33 10.82 -6.34 -8.27
C LYS A 33 10.21 -5.10 -8.90
N ARG A 34 9.77 -5.24 -10.15
CA ARG A 34 8.97 -4.22 -10.81
C ARG A 34 7.65 -4.06 -10.05
N THR A 35 7.33 -2.83 -9.73
CA THR A 35 6.04 -2.39 -9.21
C THR A 35 5.28 -1.65 -10.31
N CYS A 36 3.96 -1.57 -10.16
CA CYS A 36 3.08 -0.72 -10.97
C CYS A 36 1.92 -0.24 -10.10
N TYR A 37 1.12 0.69 -10.61
CA TYR A 37 -0.08 1.16 -9.92
C TYR A 37 -1.27 0.25 -10.20
N ASP A 38 -2.11 0.02 -9.18
CA ASP A 38 -3.46 -0.52 -9.38
C ASP A 38 -4.42 0.59 -9.84
N LYS A 39 -5.67 0.20 -10.16
CA LYS A 39 -6.73 1.14 -10.58
C LYS A 39 -7.05 2.22 -9.56
N ASP A 40 -6.73 1.99 -8.28
CA ASP A 40 -6.98 2.91 -7.19
C ASP A 40 -5.73 3.77 -6.89
N GLY A 41 -4.64 3.62 -7.66
CA GLY A 41 -3.40 4.37 -7.50
C GLY A 41 -2.45 3.84 -6.42
N TYR A 42 -2.60 2.60 -5.94
CA TYR A 42 -1.64 2.00 -5.02
C TYR A 42 -0.54 1.24 -5.77
N LEU A 43 0.71 1.34 -5.31
CA LEU A 43 1.78 0.46 -5.78
C LEU A 43 1.47 -1.00 -5.43
N ILE A 44 1.58 -1.86 -6.44
CA ILE A 44 1.43 -3.30 -6.35
C ILE A 44 2.65 -4.05 -6.89
N VAL A 45 2.85 -5.26 -6.41
CA VAL A 45 3.97 -6.15 -6.79
C VAL A 45 3.52 -7.60 -6.94
N GLY A 46 4.06 -8.29 -7.94
CA GLY A 46 3.83 -9.72 -8.14
C GLY A 46 4.90 -10.59 -7.47
N LEU A 47 4.49 -11.43 -6.52
CA LEU A 47 5.33 -12.39 -5.82
C LEU A 47 4.99 -13.82 -6.25
N HIS A 48 6.00 -14.66 -6.42
CA HIS A 48 5.83 -16.05 -6.88
C HIS A 48 6.12 -17.02 -5.74
N LYS A 49 5.26 -18.03 -5.56
CA LYS A 49 5.47 -19.12 -4.60
C LYS A 49 4.94 -20.41 -5.21
N LYS A 50 5.78 -21.46 -5.26
CA LYS A 50 5.43 -22.77 -5.82
C LYS A 50 4.78 -22.66 -7.21
N GLY A 51 5.40 -21.91 -8.12
CA GLY A 51 4.90 -21.69 -9.48
C GLY A 51 3.73 -20.70 -9.61
N VAL A 52 3.04 -20.35 -8.53
CA VAL A 52 1.88 -19.45 -8.56
C VAL A 52 2.29 -18.01 -8.26
N LYS A 53 1.88 -17.08 -9.13
CA LYS A 53 2.02 -15.63 -8.93
C LYS A 53 0.80 -15.08 -8.18
N LYS A 54 1.04 -14.24 -7.16
CA LYS A 54 0.00 -13.44 -6.49
C LYS A 54 0.43 -11.97 -6.44
N ILE A 55 -0.56 -11.07 -6.51
CA ILE A 55 -0.36 -9.62 -6.47
C ILE A 55 -0.60 -9.10 -5.05
N TYR A 56 0.27 -8.22 -4.58
CA TYR A 56 0.21 -7.61 -3.26
C TYR A 56 0.37 -6.10 -3.35
N LYS A 57 -0.33 -5.36 -2.47
CA LYS A 57 -0.11 -3.91 -2.29
C LYS A 57 1.16 -3.67 -1.47
N VAL A 58 2.01 -2.76 -1.93
CA VAL A 58 3.34 -2.51 -1.34
C VAL A 58 3.24 -1.97 0.08
N HIS A 59 2.41 -0.95 0.35
CA HIS A 59 2.20 -0.45 1.73
C HIS A 59 1.80 -1.55 2.70
N ARG A 60 0.99 -2.53 2.26
CA ARG A 60 0.61 -3.65 3.13
C ARG A 60 1.78 -4.55 3.48
N LEU A 61 2.66 -4.82 2.52
CA LEU A 61 3.88 -5.59 2.77
C LEU A 61 4.79 -4.85 3.76
N VAL A 62 4.95 -3.53 3.62
CA VAL A 62 5.74 -2.71 4.55
C VAL A 62 5.13 -2.75 5.95
N GLY A 63 3.85 -2.40 6.10
CA GLY A 63 3.21 -2.36 7.41
C GLY A 63 3.19 -3.73 8.11
N GLN A 64 2.96 -4.82 7.36
CA GLN A 64 3.03 -6.18 7.90
C GLN A 64 4.42 -6.61 8.33
N ALA A 65 5.47 -6.13 7.65
CA ALA A 65 6.84 -6.50 7.96
C ALA A 65 7.40 -5.67 9.13
N PHE A 66 6.99 -4.42 9.28
CA PHE A 66 7.66 -3.47 10.16
C PHE A 66 6.83 -2.91 11.31
N ILE A 67 5.49 -2.95 11.24
CA ILE A 67 4.62 -2.33 12.24
C ILE A 67 3.83 -3.41 12.97
N ASP A 68 4.07 -3.53 14.28
CA ASP A 68 3.34 -4.48 15.13
C ASP A 68 1.84 -4.14 15.17
N ASN A 69 1.01 -5.16 14.95
CA ASN A 69 -0.44 -5.02 14.97
C ASN A 69 -1.07 -5.67 16.22
N LYS A 70 -0.77 -5.10 17.38
CA LYS A 70 -1.26 -5.62 18.68
C LYS A 70 -2.79 -5.66 18.79
N LYS A 71 -3.48 -4.81 18.03
CA LYS A 71 -4.95 -4.68 18.02
C LYS A 71 -5.62 -5.48 16.91
N HIS A 72 -4.87 -6.28 16.15
CA HIS A 72 -5.38 -7.09 15.04
C HIS A 72 -6.25 -6.30 14.02
N LEU A 73 -5.86 -5.05 13.76
CA LEU A 73 -6.59 -4.17 12.85
C LEU A 73 -6.45 -4.63 11.40
N PRO A 74 -7.50 -4.53 10.57
CA PRO A 74 -7.52 -5.16 9.25
C PRO A 74 -6.78 -4.37 8.15
N GLN A 75 -6.61 -3.06 8.30
CA GLN A 75 -6.16 -2.17 7.22
C GLN A 75 -4.91 -1.39 7.59
N ILE A 76 -4.17 -0.96 6.57
CA ILE A 76 -3.05 -0.02 6.70
C ILE A 76 -3.45 1.28 6.00
N ASN A 77 -3.32 2.39 6.72
CA ASN A 77 -3.57 3.75 6.24
C ASN A 77 -2.24 4.45 5.90
N HIS A 78 -2.32 5.40 4.97
CA HIS A 78 -1.26 6.37 4.66
C HIS A 78 -1.60 7.68 5.37
N LYS A 79 -0.78 8.10 6.33
CA LYS A 79 -1.07 9.26 7.20
C LYS A 79 -1.16 10.57 6.43
N ASP A 80 -0.38 10.71 5.36
CA ASP A 80 -0.37 11.87 4.46
C ASP A 80 -1.36 11.78 3.29
N GLU A 81 -2.16 10.70 3.20
CA GLU A 81 -3.06 10.39 2.09
C GLU A 81 -2.38 10.20 0.70
N VAL A 82 -1.04 10.15 0.66
CA VAL A 82 -0.24 9.93 -0.56
C VAL A 82 0.10 8.45 -0.71
N LYS A 83 -0.58 7.77 -1.63
CA LYS A 83 -0.49 6.30 -1.82
C LYS A 83 0.89 5.81 -2.24
N ASP A 84 1.72 6.70 -2.79
CA ASP A 84 3.07 6.41 -3.26
C ASP A 84 4.10 6.50 -2.13
N ASN A 85 3.79 7.22 -1.06
CA ASN A 85 4.64 7.32 0.12
C ASN A 85 4.50 6.07 1.01
N ASN A 86 5.17 5.00 0.58
CA ASN A 86 5.16 3.71 1.26
C ASN A 86 6.18 3.61 2.41
N HIS A 87 6.72 4.73 2.87
CA HIS A 87 7.68 4.72 3.97
C HIS A 87 7.02 4.27 5.27
N ILE A 88 7.69 3.43 6.06
CA ILE A 88 7.18 2.89 7.33
C ILE A 88 6.60 3.98 8.24
N SER A 89 7.25 5.14 8.36
CA SER A 89 6.78 6.23 9.24
C SER A 89 5.46 6.84 8.78
N ASN A 90 5.11 6.70 7.51
CA ASN A 90 3.85 7.20 6.92
C ASN A 90 2.70 6.19 7.02
N LEU A 91 2.96 4.96 7.50
CA LEU A 91 1.97 3.90 7.55
C LEU A 91 1.48 3.67 8.99
N GLU A 92 0.21 3.28 9.13
CA GLU A 92 -0.38 2.88 10.40
C GLU A 92 -1.45 1.81 10.22
N TRP A 93 -1.62 0.95 11.22
CA TRP A 93 -2.74 0.02 11.27
C TRP A 93 -4.01 0.75 11.70
N CYS A 94 -5.12 0.50 11.01
CA CYS A 94 -6.40 1.16 11.26
C CYS A 94 -7.62 0.24 11.01
N THR A 95 -8.78 0.67 11.51
CA THR A 95 -10.07 0.06 11.15
C THR A 95 -10.55 0.57 9.80
N HIS A 96 -11.48 -0.16 9.18
CA HIS A 96 -12.12 0.29 7.95
C HIS A 96 -12.90 1.59 8.11
N ALA A 97 -13.62 1.75 9.24
CA ALA A 97 -14.40 2.94 9.53
C ALA A 97 -13.50 4.19 9.61
N TYR A 98 -12.38 4.08 10.34
CA TYR A 98 -11.38 5.14 10.41
C TYR A 98 -10.85 5.51 9.03
N ASN A 99 -10.34 4.53 8.28
CA ASN A 99 -9.73 4.77 6.97
C ASN A 99 -10.71 5.41 5.98
N SER A 100 -12.00 5.06 6.07
CA SER A 100 -13.05 5.57 5.18
C SER A 100 -13.49 7.01 5.46
N ALA A 101 -13.07 7.56 6.61
CA ALA A 101 -13.37 8.90 7.08
C ALA A 101 -12.11 9.75 7.32
N TYR A 102 -10.92 9.17 7.12
CA TYR A 102 -9.64 9.82 7.42
C TYR A 102 -9.34 11.00 6.50
N GLY A 103 -8.68 12.03 7.03
CA GLY A 103 -8.22 13.19 6.27
C GLY A 103 -9.29 13.81 5.39
N THR A 104 -9.00 13.90 4.10
CA THR A 104 -9.86 14.52 3.08
C THR A 104 -10.82 13.53 2.41
N VAL A 105 -10.92 12.28 2.86
CA VAL A 105 -11.75 11.25 2.19
C VAL A 105 -13.21 11.68 2.06
N ILE A 106 -13.78 12.30 3.10
CA ILE A 106 -15.18 12.75 3.10
C ILE A 106 -15.39 13.88 2.07
N GLU A 107 -14.52 14.89 2.09
CA GLU A 107 -14.51 16.01 1.15
C GLU A 107 -14.40 15.52 -0.31
N ARG A 108 -13.43 14.63 -0.60
CA ARG A 108 -13.22 14.06 -1.94
C ARG A 108 -14.42 13.24 -2.43
N LYS A 109 -15.06 12.48 -1.53
CA LYS A 109 -16.31 11.77 -1.84
C LYS A 109 -17.40 12.76 -2.21
N LYS A 110 -17.63 13.79 -1.38
CA LYS A 110 -18.65 14.82 -1.61
C LYS A 110 -18.45 15.52 -2.97
N ALA A 111 -17.23 15.93 -3.28
CA ALA A 111 -16.89 16.54 -4.57
C ALA A 111 -17.17 15.59 -5.75
N THR A 112 -16.83 14.30 -5.62
CA THR A 112 -17.13 13.29 -6.65
C THR A 112 -18.63 13.15 -6.88
N TRP A 113 -19.44 13.12 -5.81
CA TRP A 113 -20.90 13.05 -5.91
C TRP A 113 -21.50 14.30 -6.56
N GLN A 114 -20.99 15.49 -6.20
CA GLN A 114 -21.41 16.76 -6.82
C GLN A 114 -21.13 16.75 -8.32
N ARG A 115 -19.89 16.42 -8.72
CA ARG A 115 -19.51 16.31 -10.13
C ARG A 115 -20.38 15.34 -10.92
N LYS A 116 -20.68 14.16 -10.37
CA LYS A 116 -21.57 13.18 -11.02
C LYS A 116 -22.98 13.73 -11.23
N ARG A 117 -23.52 14.47 -10.25
CA ARG A 117 -24.84 15.11 -10.37
C ARG A 117 -24.85 16.21 -11.41
N GLU A 118 -23.79 17.02 -11.49
CA GLU A 118 -23.64 18.07 -12.49
C GLU A 118 -23.60 17.48 -13.90
N LEU A 119 -22.81 16.42 -14.12
CA LEU A 119 -22.73 15.73 -15.42
C LEU A 119 -24.10 15.18 -15.84
N ALA A 120 -24.81 14.50 -14.92
CA ALA A 120 -26.14 13.97 -15.21
C ALA A 120 -27.16 15.06 -15.53
N ARG A 121 -27.06 16.24 -14.90
CA ARG A 121 -27.91 17.40 -15.21
C ARG A 121 -27.58 18.05 -16.54
N ALA A 122 -26.33 17.95 -16.99
CA ALA A 122 -25.86 18.48 -18.27
C ALA A 122 -26.25 17.59 -19.47
N GLY A 123 -26.97 16.47 -19.25
CA GLY A 123 -27.45 15.61 -20.33
C GLY A 123 -26.35 14.77 -21.01
N MET A 124 -25.21 14.56 -20.35
CA MET A 124 -24.14 13.65 -20.77
C MET A 124 -24.16 12.34 -19.98
#